data_AF-A0A933H1T8-F1
#
_entry.id   AF-A0A933H1T8-F1
#
_cell.length_a   1.000
_cell.length_b   1.000
_cell.length_c   1.000
_cell.angle_alpha   90.00
_cell.angle_beta   90.00
_cell.angle_gamma   90.00
#
_symmetry.space_group_name_H-M   'P 1'
#
loop_
_entity.id
_entity.type
_entity.pdbx_description
1 polymer ?
#
loop_
_entity_poly.entity_id
_entity_poly.type
_entity_poly.pdbx_seq_one_letter_code
_entity_poly.pdbx_strand_id
1 'polypeptide(L)'
;MSPARARDQTDPMSSGKLAMWSFLVSEAMFIAGPVVAYVAIRTSNPVRFDPTFLARTFGSTLDVPLATVETLVLILASWTMALGTDAVSRRNNLALRRCLLLTAALGLSFCGFRWIEYGVLRDRWIFPGTSIFHSFYFALTGVHLVHVIGGVVFLLGFFVAARDGRHVKPGNSSVECLGLYWHFATLAWFFLFPLFYLIR
;
A
#
# COMPACT_ATOMS: atom_id res chain seq x y z
N MET A 1 -12.94 -41.79 34.20
CA MET A 1 -12.12 -41.77 32.97
C MET A 1 -13.02 -41.42 31.79
N SER A 2 -12.96 -40.18 31.32
CA SER A 2 -13.33 -39.79 29.95
C SER A 2 -12.70 -38.42 29.66
N PRO A 3 -11.52 -38.38 29.02
CA PRO A 3 -10.84 -37.14 28.67
C PRO A 3 -11.41 -36.66 27.33
N ALA A 4 -12.54 -35.95 27.36
CA ALA A 4 -13.13 -35.31 26.18
C ALA A 4 -12.93 -33.79 26.16
N ARG A 5 -11.88 -33.29 26.83
CA ARG A 5 -11.54 -31.86 26.90
C ARG A 5 -10.07 -31.62 26.53
N ALA A 6 -9.71 -32.00 25.31
CA ALA A 6 -8.48 -31.57 24.65
C ALA A 6 -8.60 -31.80 23.14
N ARG A 7 -9.68 -31.30 22.50
CA ARG A 7 -9.60 -30.98 21.07
C ARG A 7 -8.91 -29.62 20.97
N ASP A 8 -7.60 -29.72 20.91
CA ASP A 8 -6.68 -28.88 20.15
C ASP A 8 -7.13 -27.44 19.89
N GLN A 9 -6.57 -26.51 20.66
CA GLN A 9 -6.54 -25.08 20.40
C GLN A 9 -5.52 -24.73 19.30
N THR A 10 -5.48 -25.48 18.21
CA THR A 10 -4.94 -24.96 16.95
C THR A 10 -6.11 -24.31 16.24
N ASP A 11 -6.44 -23.07 16.59
CA ASP A 11 -7.47 -22.32 15.86
C ASP A 11 -6.94 -22.19 14.42
N PRO A 12 -7.41 -22.98 13.44
CA PRO A 12 -6.87 -22.94 12.10
C PRO A 12 -7.24 -21.55 11.60
N MET A 13 -6.25 -20.78 11.15
CA MET A 13 -6.52 -19.48 10.53
C MET A 13 -7.74 -19.61 9.61
N SER A 14 -8.79 -18.85 9.90
CA SER A 14 -10.00 -18.76 9.08
C SER A 14 -9.61 -18.80 7.61
N SER A 15 -10.28 -19.62 6.79
CA SER A 15 -9.88 -19.85 5.39
C SER A 15 -9.71 -18.54 4.61
N GLY A 16 -10.47 -17.49 4.96
CA GLY A 16 -10.30 -16.14 4.38
C GLY A 16 -9.00 -15.44 4.78
N LYS A 17 -8.54 -15.61 6.02
CA LYS A 17 -7.26 -15.07 6.51
C LYS A 17 -6.08 -15.79 5.86
N LEU A 18 -6.16 -17.11 5.70
CA LEU A 18 -5.15 -17.87 4.96
C LEU A 18 -5.07 -17.41 3.50
N ALA A 19 -6.21 -17.28 2.81
CA ALA A 19 -6.26 -16.76 1.44
C ALA A 19 -5.66 -15.35 1.33
N MET A 20 -5.96 -14.47 2.29
CA MET A 20 -5.37 -13.13 2.34
C MET A 20 -3.85 -13.19 2.48
N TRP A 21 -3.30 -13.98 3.41
CA TRP A 21 -1.85 -14.11 3.55
C TRP A 21 -1.19 -14.68 2.29
N SER A 22 -1.77 -15.70 1.66
CA SER A 22 -1.27 -16.24 0.40
C SER A 22 -1.27 -15.18 -0.70
N PHE A 23 -2.35 -14.39 -0.81
CA PHE A 23 -2.43 -13.27 -1.73
C PHE A 23 -1.33 -12.23 -1.45
N LEU A 24 -1.14 -11.81 -0.20
CA LEU A 24 -0.12 -10.84 0.19
C LEU A 24 1.30 -11.31 -0.15
N VAL A 25 1.60 -12.59 0.06
CA VAL A 25 2.91 -13.16 -0.32
C VAL A 25 3.09 -13.10 -1.84
N SER A 26 2.05 -13.43 -2.62
CA SER A 26 2.13 -13.36 -4.09
C SER A 26 2.37 -11.93 -4.60
N GLU A 27 1.68 -10.94 -4.02
CA GLU A 27 1.87 -9.52 -4.33
C GLU A 27 3.25 -9.02 -3.89
N ALA A 28 3.75 -9.48 -2.74
CA ALA A 28 5.10 -9.16 -2.28
C ALA A 28 6.15 -9.64 -3.29
N MET A 29 5.99 -10.87 -3.81
CA MET A 29 6.89 -11.41 -4.84
C MET A 29 6.76 -10.65 -6.16
N PHE A 30 5.54 -10.29 -6.56
CA PHE A 30 5.27 -9.51 -7.76
C PHE A 30 5.97 -8.14 -7.74
N ILE A 31 5.99 -7.46 -6.60
CA ILE A 31 6.67 -6.17 -6.40
C ILE A 31 8.19 -6.36 -6.21
N ALA A 32 8.61 -7.39 -5.46
CA ALA A 32 10.02 -7.62 -5.15
C ALA A 32 10.85 -7.97 -6.40
N GLY A 33 10.29 -8.71 -7.36
CA GLY A 33 10.99 -9.09 -8.59
C GLY A 33 11.55 -7.89 -9.37
N PRO A 34 10.70 -6.92 -9.79
CA PRO A 34 11.15 -5.71 -10.45
C PRO A 34 12.07 -4.83 -9.59
N VAL A 35 11.87 -4.79 -8.27
CA VAL A 35 12.76 -4.04 -7.35
C VAL A 35 14.17 -4.65 -7.36
N VAL A 36 14.29 -5.97 -7.22
CA VAL A 36 15.59 -6.68 -7.27
C VAL A 36 16.23 -6.51 -8.65
N ALA A 37 15.45 -6.62 -9.73
CA ALA A 37 15.94 -6.40 -11.09
C ALA A 37 16.52 -4.98 -11.27
N TYR A 38 15.81 -3.96 -10.78
CA TYR A 38 16.29 -2.57 -10.82
C TYR A 38 17.59 -2.39 -10.04
N VAL A 39 17.68 -2.94 -8.82
CA VAL A 39 18.91 -2.88 -8.01
C VAL A 39 20.08 -3.60 -8.70
N ALA A 40 19.86 -4.77 -9.28
CA ALA A 40 20.89 -5.52 -10.00
C ALA A 40 21.40 -4.79 -11.26
N ILE A 41 20.49 -4.14 -12.01
CA ILE A 41 20.86 -3.31 -13.17
C ILE A 41 21.69 -2.09 -12.71
N ARG A 42 21.31 -1.49 -11.58
CA ARG A 42 22.01 -0.34 -10.99
C ARG A 42 23.44 -0.69 -10.57
N THR A 43 23.63 -1.82 -9.88
CA THR A 43 24.96 -2.26 -9.40
C THR A 43 25.87 -2.74 -10.52
N SER A 44 25.31 -3.29 -11.60
CA SER A 44 26.08 -3.75 -12.77
C SER A 44 26.47 -2.63 -13.74
N ASN A 45 25.86 -1.44 -13.65
CA ASN A 45 26.13 -0.30 -14.54
C ASN A 45 26.55 0.97 -13.78
N PRO A 46 27.65 0.96 -13.01
CA PRO A 46 28.01 2.05 -12.11
C PRO A 46 28.21 3.41 -12.81
N VAL A 47 28.64 3.43 -14.09
CA VAL A 47 28.84 4.67 -14.87
C VAL A 47 27.52 5.35 -15.28
N ARG A 48 26.45 4.58 -15.51
CA ARG A 48 25.13 5.12 -15.91
C ARG A 48 24.24 5.48 -14.72
N PHE A 49 24.60 5.00 -13.52
CA PHE A 49 23.86 5.21 -12.28
C PHE A 49 24.73 5.91 -11.21
N ASP A 50 25.72 6.70 -11.64
CA ASP A 50 26.48 7.56 -10.74
C ASP A 50 25.51 8.48 -9.98
N PRO A 51 25.54 8.53 -8.63
CA PRO A 51 24.67 9.37 -7.81
C PRO A 51 24.64 10.84 -8.25
N THR A 52 25.79 11.34 -8.72
CA THR A 52 25.98 12.70 -9.22
C THR A 52 25.35 12.89 -10.59
N PHE A 53 25.38 11.86 -11.45
CA PHE A 53 24.68 11.85 -12.73
C PHE A 53 23.17 11.78 -12.51
N LEU A 54 22.68 10.86 -11.67
CA LEU A 54 21.24 10.73 -11.39
C LEU A 54 20.67 11.96 -10.68
N ALA A 55 21.40 12.57 -9.74
CA ALA A 55 20.99 13.80 -9.09
C ALA A 55 20.98 15.01 -10.05
N ARG A 56 21.90 15.08 -11.03
CA ARG A 56 21.91 16.15 -12.04
C ARG A 56 20.90 15.93 -13.18
N THR A 57 20.66 14.68 -13.55
CA THR A 57 19.79 14.30 -14.67
C THR A 57 18.33 14.11 -14.26
N PHE A 58 18.07 13.65 -13.03
CA PHE A 58 16.73 13.32 -12.52
C PHE A 58 16.39 13.95 -11.16
N GLY A 59 17.37 14.54 -10.46
CA GLY A 59 17.15 15.13 -9.13
C GLY A 59 16.30 16.42 -9.14
N SER A 60 16.04 17.01 -10.32
CA SER A 60 15.13 18.15 -10.49
C SER A 60 13.73 17.75 -10.98
N THR A 61 13.49 16.47 -11.28
CA THR A 61 12.22 15.98 -11.86
C THR A 61 11.24 15.40 -10.87
N LEU A 62 11.71 14.89 -9.72
CA LEU A 62 10.87 14.29 -8.68
C LEU A 62 10.84 15.18 -7.44
N ASP A 63 9.64 15.49 -6.95
CA ASP A 63 9.44 16.42 -5.82
C ASP A 63 9.48 15.65 -4.49
N VAL A 64 10.64 15.73 -3.82
CA VAL A 64 10.91 15.01 -2.56
C VAL A 64 10.02 15.51 -1.42
N PRO A 65 9.81 16.84 -1.22
CA PRO A 65 8.78 17.34 -0.30
C PRO A 65 7.40 16.73 -0.55
N LEU A 66 6.93 16.70 -1.80
CA LEU A 66 5.61 16.13 -2.13
C LEU A 66 5.55 14.63 -1.77
N ALA A 67 6.55 13.85 -2.17
CA ALA A 67 6.62 12.42 -1.86
C ALA A 67 6.75 12.14 -0.34
N THR A 68 7.32 13.07 0.41
CA THR A 68 7.39 12.98 1.89
C THR A 68 6.00 13.18 2.49
N VAL A 69 5.24 14.17 2.01
CA VAL A 69 3.84 14.39 2.41
C VAL A 69 2.99 13.17 2.06
N GLU A 70 3.14 12.61 0.86
CA GLU A 70 2.46 11.37 0.44
C GLU A 70 2.72 10.21 1.42
N THR A 71 3.98 10.04 1.83
CA THR A 71 4.38 8.99 2.77
C THR A 71 3.75 9.20 4.14
N LEU A 72 3.72 10.45 4.64
CA LEU A 72 3.04 10.79 5.90
C LEU A 72 1.53 10.54 5.82
N VAL A 73 0.90 10.87 4.69
CA VAL A 73 -0.53 10.61 4.45
C VAL A 73 -0.84 9.12 4.51
N LEU A 74 -0.01 8.26 3.91
CA LEU A 74 -0.19 6.80 3.99
C LEU A 74 0.03 6.24 5.39
N ILE A 75 1.02 6.76 6.13
CA ILE A 75 1.24 6.37 7.53
C ILE A 75 0.02 6.73 8.38
N LEU A 76 -0.52 7.95 8.22
CA LEU A 76 -1.75 8.37 8.89
C LEU A 76 -2.94 7.50 8.48
N ALA A 77 -3.07 7.14 7.20
CA ALA A 77 -4.13 6.26 6.72
C ALA A 77 -4.04 4.86 7.33
N SER A 78 -2.82 4.35 7.47
CA SER A 78 -2.55 3.07 8.13
C SER A 78 -2.92 3.12 9.61
N TRP A 79 -2.58 4.21 10.31
CA TRP A 79 -3.00 4.44 11.69
C TRP A 79 -4.53 4.48 11.84
N THR A 80 -5.23 5.24 10.97
CA THR A 80 -6.70 5.32 11.02
C THR A 80 -7.35 3.96 10.74
N MET A 81 -6.77 3.14 9.86
CA MET A 81 -7.25 1.79 9.62
C MET A 81 -7.09 0.89 10.85
N ALA A 82 -5.96 0.99 11.56
CA ALA A 82 -5.73 0.22 12.79
C ALA A 82 -6.77 0.58 13.89
N LEU A 83 -7.09 1.89 14.04
CA LEU A 83 -8.16 2.34 14.92
C LEU A 83 -9.55 1.82 14.49
N GLY A 84 -9.78 1.70 13.19
CA GLY A 84 -10.99 1.10 12.62
C GLY A 84 -11.16 -0.36 13.04
N THR A 85 -10.07 -1.14 12.99
CA THR A 85 -10.06 -2.53 13.43
C THR A 85 -10.30 -2.65 14.95
N ASP A 86 -9.70 -1.79 15.78
CA ASP A 86 -9.97 -1.75 17.23
C ASP A 86 -11.45 -1.40 17.53
N ALA A 87 -12.04 -0.51 16.75
CA ALA A 87 -13.45 -0.16 16.89
C ALA A 87 -14.41 -1.35 16.65
N VAL A 88 -14.02 -2.33 15.82
CA VAL A 88 -14.76 -3.59 15.63
C VAL A 88 -14.78 -4.40 16.93
N SER A 89 -13.62 -4.53 17.59
CA SER A 89 -13.49 -5.24 18.87
C SER A 89 -14.34 -4.60 19.96
N ARG A 90 -14.46 -3.27 19.96
CA ARG A 90 -15.32 -2.51 20.88
C ARG A 90 -16.80 -2.44 20.46
N ARG A 91 -17.20 -3.12 19.37
CA ARG A 91 -18.55 -3.06 18.77
C ARG A 91 -19.03 -1.63 18.48
N ASN A 92 -18.12 -0.70 18.20
CA ASN A 92 -18.45 0.70 17.94
C ASN A 92 -18.53 0.98 16.44
N ASN A 93 -19.73 0.87 15.89
CA ASN A 93 -20.00 1.05 14.46
C ASN A 93 -19.74 2.45 13.95
N LEU A 94 -20.00 3.46 14.78
CA LEU A 94 -19.79 4.84 14.40
C LEU A 94 -18.29 5.13 14.27
N ALA A 95 -17.49 4.64 15.21
CA ALA A 95 -16.03 4.76 15.17
C ALA A 95 -15.44 4.02 13.96
N LEU A 96 -15.87 2.77 13.71
CA LEU A 96 -15.47 2.01 12.52
C LEU A 96 -15.76 2.79 11.23
N ARG A 97 -17.00 3.26 11.07
CA ARG A 97 -17.43 4.01 9.88
C ARG A 97 -16.62 5.28 9.66
N ARG A 98 -16.33 6.02 10.72
CA ARG A 98 -15.48 7.22 10.65
C ARG A 98 -14.06 6.87 10.23
N CYS A 99 -13.48 5.82 10.81
CA CYS A 99 -12.13 5.37 10.45
C CYS A 99 -12.05 4.92 8.99
N LEU A 100 -13.00 4.12 8.51
CA LEU A 100 -13.03 3.68 7.10
C LEU A 100 -13.12 4.86 6.13
N LEU A 101 -13.97 5.85 6.42
CA LEU A 101 -14.07 7.06 5.59
C LEU A 101 -12.79 7.89 5.61
N LEU A 102 -12.19 8.07 6.79
CA LEU A 102 -10.94 8.83 6.92
C LEU A 102 -9.81 8.14 6.18
N THR A 103 -9.66 6.83 6.32
CA THR A 103 -8.67 6.04 5.57
C THR A 103 -8.90 6.15 4.06
N ALA A 104 -10.16 6.04 3.60
CA ALA A 104 -10.48 6.19 2.18
C ALA A 104 -10.16 7.60 1.65
N ALA A 105 -10.47 8.65 2.43
CA ALA A 105 -10.15 10.02 2.07
C ALA A 105 -8.63 10.26 1.96
N LEU A 106 -7.85 9.75 2.92
CA LEU A 106 -6.39 9.84 2.89
C LEU A 106 -5.81 9.08 1.70
N GLY A 107 -6.35 7.89 1.37
CA GLY A 107 -5.98 7.13 0.18
C GLY A 107 -6.27 7.89 -1.12
N LEU A 108 -7.42 8.55 -1.21
CA LEU A 108 -7.76 9.40 -2.37
C LEU A 108 -6.83 10.61 -2.49
N SER A 109 -6.46 11.23 -1.36
CA SER A 109 -5.46 12.32 -1.36
C SER A 109 -4.11 11.84 -1.89
N PHE A 110 -3.66 10.65 -1.49
CA PHE A 110 -2.46 10.03 -2.06
C PHE A 110 -2.58 9.86 -3.58
N CYS A 111 -3.70 9.31 -4.07
CA CYS A 111 -3.93 9.19 -5.52
C CYS A 111 -3.92 10.56 -6.23
N GLY A 112 -4.43 11.61 -5.59
CA GLY A 112 -4.43 12.97 -6.10
C GLY A 112 -3.01 13.55 -6.24
N PHE A 113 -2.17 13.40 -5.22
CA PHE A 113 -0.77 13.85 -5.28
C PHE A 113 0.01 13.10 -6.37
N ARG A 114 -0.18 11.79 -6.48
CA ARG A 114 0.39 10.97 -7.57
C ARG A 114 -0.05 11.44 -8.95
N TRP A 115 -1.32 11.81 -9.11
CA TRP A 115 -1.83 12.31 -10.38
C TRP A 115 -1.19 13.63 -10.78
N ILE A 116 -0.99 14.54 -9.82
CA ILE A 116 -0.30 15.82 -10.04
C ILE A 116 1.15 15.58 -10.49
N GLU A 117 1.89 14.71 -9.80
CA GLU A 117 3.28 14.42 -10.17
C GLU A 117 3.39 13.79 -11.57
N TYR A 118 2.49 12.86 -11.91
CA TYR A 118 2.43 12.31 -13.27
C TYR A 118 2.10 13.36 -14.33
N GLY A 119 1.28 14.37 -13.99
CA GLY A 119 1.03 15.53 -14.84
C GLY A 119 2.31 16.32 -15.10
N VAL A 120 3.06 16.66 -14.04
CA VAL A 120 4.33 17.38 -14.16
C VAL A 120 5.36 16.61 -14.98
N LEU A 121 5.46 15.28 -14.79
CA LEU A 121 6.36 14.44 -15.59
C LEU A 121 5.95 14.39 -17.07
N ARG A 122 4.65 14.31 -17.36
CA ARG A 122 4.11 14.36 -18.72
C ARG A 122 4.45 15.67 -19.42
N ASP A 123 4.28 16.81 -18.74
CA ASP A 123 4.58 18.14 -19.29
C ASP A 123 6.07 18.31 -19.61
N ARG A 124 6.93 17.56 -18.91
CA ARG A 124 8.38 17.48 -19.16
C ARG A 124 8.76 16.44 -20.22
N TRP A 125 7.79 15.86 -20.92
CA TRP A 125 7.98 14.78 -21.91
C TRP A 125 8.66 13.53 -21.33
N ILE A 126 8.45 13.26 -20.03
CA ILE A 126 8.98 12.08 -19.35
C ILE A 126 7.93 10.98 -19.37
N PHE A 127 8.14 10.00 -20.23
CA PHE A 127 7.27 8.83 -20.40
C PHE A 127 7.96 7.53 -19.96
N PRO A 128 7.19 6.45 -19.73
CA PRO A 128 7.75 5.10 -19.65
C PRO A 128 8.61 4.83 -20.89
N GLY A 129 9.88 4.44 -20.69
CA GLY A 129 10.83 4.20 -21.78
C GLY A 129 11.82 5.34 -22.07
N THR A 130 11.62 6.54 -21.51
CA THR A 130 12.63 7.63 -21.64
C THR A 130 13.96 7.28 -20.98
N SER A 131 13.93 6.50 -19.91
CA SER A 131 15.08 5.88 -19.29
C SER A 131 14.67 4.58 -18.61
N ILE A 132 15.63 3.69 -18.36
CA ILE A 132 15.39 2.47 -17.58
C ILE A 132 14.82 2.85 -16.21
N PHE A 133 15.32 3.92 -15.59
CA PHE A 133 14.80 4.47 -14.33
C PHE A 133 13.30 4.79 -14.41
N HIS A 134 12.87 5.57 -15.41
CA HIS A 134 11.46 5.95 -15.54
C HIS A 134 10.56 4.76 -15.85
N SER A 135 11.04 3.77 -16.61
CA SER A 135 10.27 2.54 -16.85
C SER A 135 9.97 1.79 -15.55
N PHE A 136 10.97 1.58 -14.69
CA PHE A 136 10.77 0.93 -13.39
C PHE A 136 9.96 1.80 -12.44
N TYR A 137 10.20 3.12 -12.42
CA TYR A 137 9.46 4.08 -11.61
C TYR A 137 7.95 4.02 -11.94
N PHE A 138 7.57 4.21 -13.21
CA PHE A 138 6.16 4.19 -13.61
C PHE A 138 5.52 2.81 -13.43
N ALA A 139 6.25 1.72 -13.67
CA ALA A 139 5.73 0.37 -13.45
C ALA A 139 5.42 0.11 -11.96
N LEU A 140 6.38 0.35 -11.07
CA LEU A 140 6.23 0.06 -9.64
C LEU A 140 5.26 1.02 -8.95
N THR A 141 5.37 2.33 -9.23
CA THR A 141 4.44 3.32 -8.66
C THR A 141 3.04 3.22 -9.28
N GLY A 142 2.93 2.79 -10.54
CA GLY A 142 1.64 2.54 -11.21
C GLY A 142 0.91 1.34 -10.62
N VAL A 143 1.59 0.20 -10.43
CA VAL A 143 1.01 -0.98 -9.74
C VAL A 143 0.57 -0.61 -8.32
N HIS A 144 1.37 0.17 -7.61
CA HIS A 144 1.04 0.63 -6.27
C HIS A 144 -0.21 1.55 -6.28
N LEU A 145 -0.31 2.46 -7.24
CA LEU A 145 -1.48 3.32 -7.39
C LEU A 145 -2.76 2.51 -7.64
N VAL A 146 -2.70 1.50 -8.52
CA VAL A 146 -3.83 0.59 -8.76
C VAL A 146 -4.23 -0.14 -7.47
N HIS A 147 -3.26 -0.60 -6.69
CA HIS A 147 -3.51 -1.21 -5.37
C HIS A 147 -4.22 -0.28 -4.40
N VAL A 148 -3.74 0.97 -4.27
CA VAL A 148 -4.38 1.96 -3.38
C VAL A 148 -5.81 2.25 -3.83
N ILE A 149 -6.05 2.40 -5.14
CA ILE A 149 -7.40 2.59 -5.70
C ILE A 149 -8.29 1.38 -5.36
N GLY A 150 -7.81 0.16 -5.58
CA GLY A 150 -8.53 -1.06 -5.21
C GLY A 150 -8.85 -1.11 -3.71
N GLY A 151 -7.90 -0.74 -2.86
CA GLY A 151 -8.09 -0.61 -1.42
C GLY A 151 -9.17 0.41 -1.04
N VAL A 152 -9.19 1.57 -1.69
CA VAL A 152 -10.21 2.60 -1.47
C VAL A 152 -11.60 2.07 -1.86
N VAL A 153 -11.72 1.37 -2.99
CA VAL A 153 -12.97 0.73 -3.41
C VAL A 153 -13.46 -0.26 -2.35
N PHE A 154 -12.56 -1.12 -1.83
CA PHE A 154 -12.92 -2.04 -0.75
C PHE A 154 -13.31 -1.31 0.54
N LEU A 155 -12.58 -0.27 0.96
CA LEU A 155 -12.92 0.54 2.14
C LEU A 155 -14.32 1.15 2.03
N LEU A 156 -14.66 1.70 0.87
CA LEU A 156 -15.99 2.28 0.61
C LEU A 156 -17.08 1.20 0.59
N GLY A 157 -16.81 0.03 0.00
CA GLY A 157 -17.72 -1.12 0.04
C GLY A 157 -18.03 -1.58 1.47
N PHE A 158 -16.99 -1.74 2.30
CA PHE A 158 -17.15 -2.07 3.72
C PHE A 158 -17.83 -0.96 4.51
N PHE A 159 -17.58 0.30 4.18
CA PHE A 159 -18.27 1.42 4.79
C PHE A 159 -19.78 1.38 4.53
N VAL A 160 -20.21 1.12 3.30
CA VAL A 160 -21.64 0.93 2.96
C VAL A 160 -22.20 -0.27 3.72
N ALA A 161 -21.51 -1.40 3.70
CA ALA A 161 -21.98 -2.61 4.34
C ALA A 161 -22.00 -2.52 5.90
N ALA A 162 -21.22 -1.61 6.48
CA ALA A 162 -21.26 -1.25 7.90
C ALA A 162 -22.46 -0.35 8.25
N ARG A 163 -23.05 0.37 7.28
CA ARG A 163 -24.31 1.13 7.48
C ARG A 163 -25.49 0.17 7.68
N ASP A 164 -25.49 -0.94 6.95
CA ASP A 164 -26.58 -1.93 6.97
C ASP A 164 -26.46 -2.93 8.13
N GLY A 165 -25.48 -2.77 9.03
CA GLY A 165 -25.25 -3.66 10.18
C GLY A 165 -24.74 -5.06 9.82
N ARG A 166 -24.48 -5.35 8.54
CA ARG A 166 -24.16 -6.69 8.03
C ARG A 166 -22.78 -7.22 8.45
N HIS A 167 -21.81 -6.33 8.69
CA HIS A 167 -20.41 -6.71 8.95
C HIS A 167 -19.95 -6.50 10.39
N VAL A 168 -20.86 -6.10 11.29
CA VAL A 168 -20.58 -5.81 12.69
C VAL A 168 -20.82 -7.07 13.53
N LYS A 169 -19.95 -8.06 13.37
CA LYS A 169 -19.93 -9.22 14.27
C LYS A 169 -18.50 -9.40 14.79
N PRO A 170 -18.28 -9.49 16.11
CA PRO A 170 -17.00 -9.92 16.65
C PRO A 170 -16.66 -11.30 16.09
N GLY A 171 -15.42 -11.48 15.62
CA GLY A 171 -14.99 -12.69 14.90
C GLY A 171 -15.13 -12.61 13.37
N ASN A 172 -15.62 -11.49 12.81
CA ASN A 172 -15.62 -11.28 11.37
C ASN A 172 -14.20 -10.93 10.89
N SER A 173 -13.46 -11.93 10.42
CA SER A 173 -12.10 -11.78 9.87
C SER A 173 -12.01 -10.84 8.67
N SER A 174 -13.14 -10.40 8.10
CA SER A 174 -13.17 -9.60 6.86
C SER A 174 -12.58 -8.20 7.03
N VAL A 175 -12.88 -7.49 8.14
CA VAL A 175 -12.30 -6.15 8.39
C VAL A 175 -10.82 -6.25 8.73
N GLU A 176 -10.40 -7.30 9.42
CA GLU A 176 -8.98 -7.59 9.64
C GLU A 176 -8.26 -7.85 8.32
N CYS A 177 -8.84 -8.64 7.41
CA CYS A 177 -8.27 -8.90 6.09
C CYS A 177 -8.15 -7.62 5.26
N LEU A 178 -9.15 -6.74 5.33
CA LEU A 178 -9.09 -5.41 4.71
C LEU A 178 -7.96 -4.56 5.30
N GLY A 179 -7.78 -4.60 6.62
CA GLY A 179 -6.67 -3.94 7.29
C GLY A 179 -5.33 -4.48 6.82
N LEU A 180 -5.15 -5.80 6.78
CA LEU A 180 -3.93 -6.45 6.28
C LEU A 180 -3.60 -6.02 4.85
N TYR A 181 -4.60 -5.98 3.96
CA TYR A 181 -4.43 -5.48 2.59
C TYR A 181 -3.93 -4.02 2.56
N TRP A 182 -4.55 -3.13 3.35
CA TRP A 182 -4.19 -1.72 3.39
C TRP A 182 -2.80 -1.46 3.98
N HIS A 183 -2.48 -2.15 5.08
CA HIS A 183 -1.17 -2.07 5.73
C HIS A 183 -0.07 -2.60 4.81
N PHE A 184 -0.34 -3.65 4.03
CA PHE A 184 0.62 -4.17 3.05
C PHE A 184 0.93 -3.13 1.98
N ALA A 185 -0.07 -2.44 1.42
CA ALA A 185 0.17 -1.37 0.45
C ALA A 185 1.04 -0.26 1.06
N THR A 186 0.76 0.16 2.30
CA THR A 186 1.58 1.15 3.02
C THR A 186 3.03 0.68 3.20
N LEU A 187 3.22 -0.61 3.55
CA LEU A 187 4.54 -1.20 3.72
C LEU A 187 5.31 -1.26 2.39
N ALA A 188 4.64 -1.62 1.29
CA ALA A 188 5.26 -1.61 -0.03
C ALA A 188 5.76 -0.21 -0.41
N TRP A 189 4.97 0.84 -0.14
CA TRP A 189 5.40 2.22 -0.37
C TRP A 189 6.62 2.61 0.47
N PHE A 190 6.69 2.13 1.71
CA PHE A 190 7.85 2.37 2.58
C PHE A 190 9.16 1.84 1.98
N PHE A 191 9.12 0.83 1.11
CA PHE A 191 10.29 0.37 0.34
C PHE A 191 10.50 1.16 -0.96
N LEU A 192 9.43 1.50 -1.67
CA LEU A 192 9.51 2.24 -2.94
C LEU A 192 9.97 3.69 -2.76
N PHE A 193 9.53 4.37 -1.71
CA PHE A 193 9.87 5.77 -1.45
C PHE A 193 11.39 5.98 -1.28
N PRO A 194 12.10 5.25 -0.40
CA PRO A 194 13.54 5.39 -0.30
C PRO A 194 14.27 5.00 -1.59
N LEU A 195 13.82 3.92 -2.25
CA LEU A 195 14.46 3.42 -3.46
C LEU A 195 14.52 4.46 -4.59
N PHE A 196 13.45 5.24 -4.76
CA PHE A 196 13.33 6.22 -5.84
C PHE A 196 13.66 7.67 -5.44
N TYR A 197 13.31 8.10 -4.22
CA TYR A 197 13.43 9.51 -3.81
C TYR A 197 14.66 9.81 -2.95
N LEU A 198 15.10 8.85 -2.11
CA LEU A 198 16.21 9.05 -1.17
C LEU A 198 17.52 8.47 -1.68
N ILE A 199 17.49 7.28 -2.27
CA ILE A 199 18.67 6.62 -2.86
C ILE A 199 18.86 7.17 -4.27
N ARG A 200 19.53 8.31 -4.36
CA ARG A 200 19.97 8.96 -5.61
C ARG A 200 21.36 8.48 -5.97
#